data_AF-A0A535XXX7-F1
#
_entry.id   AF-A0A535XXX7-F1
#
_cell.length_a   1.000
_cell.length_b   1.000
_cell.length_c   1.000
_cell.angle_alpha   90.00
_cell.angle_beta   90.00
_cell.angle_gamma   90.00
#
_symmetry.space_group_name_H-M   'P 1'
#
loop_
_entity.id
_entity.type
_entity.pdbx_description
1 polymer ?
#
loop_
_entity_poly.entity_id
_entity_poly.type
_entity_poly.pdbx_seq_one_letter_code
_entity_poly.pdbx_strand_id
1 'polypeptide(L)'
;MVTLAKVAVSIHPASDALGEGWDAATGELVRPAPARQLVLPRLRRTALPYADGLLSWTAAAVTIVSFGIFLRTLLPSAGFWDTAEAQTVPHTLSIFHPTGFPTYAILGWLWSQIPVGDVAWRMNLLSAVCVSLSAGLVVLITGHLVAERHPGVRIAAAMVAGSAFAFAEETWAIAVRADVHALNTLFVALLVWLLFCWRAAEWSGAPRAGRWLLASALVFGIALGNHPLVGLMAFGIAAWLFIVDPGFWRRWRLIAACIGLLLLGLATYLYIPLRALTPPEPPLFYARPNTLDRMRYLIFAEQFHSLFDFSNLLGSIGDKWPDASATLGRQYLGPGWVLAAVGAATLAVRQLGAFFFLGMIVAADIVYSMNFNDGDINRYYLPALVAS
;
A
#
# COMPACT_ATOMS: atom_id res chain seq x y z
N MET A 1 52.13 -26.30 37.43
CA MET A 1 53.17 -25.25 37.50
C MET A 1 54.15 -25.51 36.37
N VAL A 2 54.62 -24.46 35.69
CA VAL A 2 55.49 -24.42 34.48
C VAL A 2 54.72 -24.56 33.14
N THR A 3 54.93 -23.77 32.09
CA THR A 3 55.09 -22.31 31.89
C THR A 3 54.57 -22.08 30.46
N LEU A 4 53.76 -21.04 30.28
CA LEU A 4 53.15 -20.62 29.02
C LEU A 4 54.20 -20.10 28.02
N ALA A 5 54.22 -20.66 26.80
CA ALA A 5 54.80 -20.02 25.62
C ALA A 5 53.64 -19.60 24.70
N LYS A 6 53.46 -18.28 24.54
CA LYS A 6 52.47 -17.66 23.65
C LYS A 6 52.88 -17.91 22.20
N VAL A 7 52.02 -18.55 21.42
CA VAL A 7 52.08 -18.49 19.94
C VAL A 7 50.98 -17.52 19.50
N ALA A 8 51.39 -16.38 18.94
CA ALA A 8 50.50 -15.44 18.29
C ALA A 8 50.07 -16.02 16.94
N VAL A 9 48.78 -16.34 16.80
CA VAL A 9 48.19 -16.67 15.50
C VAL A 9 47.75 -15.36 14.85
N SER A 10 48.56 -14.86 13.92
CA SER A 10 48.15 -13.84 12.95
C SER A 10 47.24 -14.52 11.93
N ILE A 11 45.94 -14.23 11.98
CA ILE A 11 45.00 -14.62 10.94
C ILE A 11 44.99 -13.47 9.92
N HIS A 12 45.82 -13.57 8.89
CA HIS A 12 45.62 -12.79 7.67
C HIS A 12 44.32 -13.27 7.00
N PRO A 13 43.35 -12.40 6.67
CA PRO A 13 42.25 -12.79 5.80
C PRO A 13 42.85 -13.12 4.44
N ALA A 14 42.61 -14.35 3.98
CA ALA A 14 42.88 -14.75 2.61
C ALA A 14 42.20 -13.75 1.68
N SER A 15 42.99 -13.05 0.87
CA SER A 15 42.49 -12.35 -0.31
C SER A 15 41.90 -13.40 -1.22
N ASP A 16 40.59 -13.30 -1.49
CA ASP A 16 39.89 -14.09 -2.50
C ASP A 16 40.61 -13.94 -3.85
N ALA A 17 41.38 -14.96 -4.20
CA ALA A 17 41.99 -15.11 -5.50
C ALA A 17 40.87 -15.40 -6.51
N LEU A 18 40.37 -14.34 -7.14
CA LEU A 18 39.64 -14.43 -8.40
C LEU A 18 40.61 -15.05 -9.42
N GLY A 19 40.28 -16.25 -9.89
CA GLY A 19 41.18 -17.11 -10.66
C GLY A 19 41.76 -16.43 -11.91
N GLU A 20 43.09 -16.34 -11.94
CA GLU A 20 43.86 -16.18 -13.16
C GLU A 20 44.10 -17.57 -13.76
N GLY A 21 43.60 -17.82 -14.97
CA GLY A 21 43.80 -19.07 -15.70
C GLY A 21 44.97 -18.95 -16.66
N TRP A 22 45.91 -19.89 -16.60
CA TRP A 22 47.04 -19.97 -17.53
C TRP A 22 46.61 -20.67 -18.83
N ASP A 23 46.80 -20.03 -19.99
CA ASP A 23 46.51 -20.64 -21.29
C ASP A 23 47.76 -21.32 -21.86
N ALA A 24 47.74 -22.66 -21.86
CA ALA A 24 48.85 -23.49 -22.33
C ALA A 24 49.10 -23.42 -23.84
N ALA A 25 48.17 -22.90 -24.64
CA ALA A 25 48.33 -22.77 -26.10
C ALA A 25 49.06 -21.48 -26.51
N THR A 26 48.94 -20.41 -25.72
CA THR A 26 49.45 -19.08 -26.03
C THR A 26 50.59 -18.63 -25.11
N GLY A 27 50.75 -19.26 -23.94
CA GLY A 27 51.82 -18.94 -22.99
C GLY A 27 51.61 -17.63 -22.24
N GLU A 28 50.38 -17.11 -22.20
CA GLU A 28 50.02 -15.86 -21.53
C GLU A 28 49.03 -16.07 -20.37
N LEU A 29 49.09 -15.17 -19.38
CA LEU A 29 48.12 -15.08 -18.29
C LEU A 29 46.80 -14.50 -18.80
N VAL A 30 45.75 -15.32 -18.88
CA VAL A 30 44.42 -14.85 -19.27
C VAL A 30 43.74 -14.22 -18.07
N ARG A 31 43.74 -12.88 -18.03
CA ARG A 31 42.94 -12.13 -17.06
C ARG A 31 41.46 -12.24 -17.44
N PRO A 32 40.55 -12.53 -16.51
CA PRO A 32 39.12 -12.48 -16.80
C PRO A 32 38.76 -11.07 -17.28
N ALA A 33 38.01 -10.99 -18.39
CA ALA A 33 37.52 -9.72 -18.90
C ALA A 33 36.79 -8.98 -17.76
N PRO A 34 37.04 -7.68 -17.55
CA PRO A 34 36.34 -6.93 -16.51
C PRO A 34 34.85 -7.11 -16.73
N ALA A 35 34.14 -7.59 -15.70
CA ALA A 35 32.69 -7.69 -15.72
C ALA A 35 32.15 -6.38 -16.27
N ARG A 36 31.32 -6.44 -17.34
CA ARG A 36 30.67 -5.26 -17.91
C ARG A 36 29.97 -4.54 -16.77
N GLN A 37 30.61 -3.51 -16.22
CA GLN A 37 29.96 -2.56 -15.34
C GLN A 37 28.87 -1.94 -16.20
N LEU A 38 27.62 -2.26 -15.87
CA LEU A 38 26.48 -1.58 -16.45
C LEU A 38 26.65 -0.11 -16.03
N VAL A 39 27.24 0.72 -16.90
CA VAL A 39 27.34 2.15 -16.69
C VAL A 39 25.91 2.67 -16.79
N LEU A 40 25.23 2.72 -15.64
CA LEU A 40 23.93 3.36 -15.53
C LEU A 40 24.12 4.81 -15.99
N PRO A 41 23.30 5.30 -16.94
CA PRO A 41 23.36 6.70 -17.35
C PRO A 41 23.32 7.57 -16.10
N ARG A 42 24.16 8.61 -16.03
CA ARG A 42 24.13 9.59 -14.94
C ARG A 42 22.69 9.97 -14.68
N LEU A 43 22.14 9.50 -13.56
CA LEU A 43 20.77 9.75 -13.17
C LEU A 43 20.62 11.27 -13.11
N ARG A 44 19.90 11.86 -14.08
CA ARG A 44 19.30 13.18 -13.87
C ARG A 44 18.60 13.08 -12.52
N ARG A 45 18.89 14.01 -11.59
CA ARG A 45 18.14 14.09 -10.33
C ARG A 45 16.66 14.26 -10.70
N THR A 46 15.90 13.17 -10.63
CA THR A 46 14.46 13.19 -10.79
C THR A 46 13.84 13.68 -9.49
N ALA A 47 12.68 14.34 -9.59
CA ALA A 47 11.97 14.84 -8.41
C ALA A 47 11.43 13.68 -7.54
N LEU A 48 11.04 12.57 -8.18
CA LEU A 48 10.59 11.34 -7.54
C LEU A 48 11.65 10.25 -7.68
N PRO A 49 12.05 9.60 -6.56
CA PRO A 49 12.98 8.48 -6.59
C PRO A 49 12.46 7.32 -7.45
N TYR A 50 13.36 6.68 -8.19
CA TYR A 50 13.08 5.50 -9.02
C TYR A 50 11.99 5.67 -10.10
N ALA A 51 11.59 6.92 -10.40
CA ALA A 51 10.76 7.29 -11.53
C ALA A 51 11.56 8.19 -12.49
N ASP A 52 11.36 8.04 -13.80
CA ASP A 52 11.89 9.02 -14.75
C ASP A 52 11.01 10.29 -14.78
N GLY A 53 11.53 11.35 -15.40
CA GLY A 53 10.84 12.65 -15.41
C GLY A 53 9.48 12.58 -16.10
N LEU A 54 9.38 11.83 -17.22
CA LEU A 54 8.13 11.72 -17.97
C LEU A 54 7.05 10.97 -17.17
N LEU A 55 7.41 9.84 -16.54
CA LEU A 55 6.50 9.07 -15.68
C LEU A 55 6.01 9.91 -14.50
N SER A 56 6.91 10.70 -13.91
CA SER A 56 6.57 11.62 -12.82
C SER A 56 5.53 12.67 -13.25
N TRP A 57 5.73 13.27 -14.44
CA TRP A 57 4.78 14.23 -15.01
C TRP A 57 3.44 13.58 -15.38
N THR A 58 3.45 12.34 -15.89
CA THR A 58 2.23 11.58 -16.17
C THR A 58 1.46 11.29 -14.90
N ALA A 59 2.12 10.87 -13.82
CA ALA A 59 1.48 10.65 -12.52
C ALA A 59 0.83 11.93 -11.98
N ALA A 60 1.54 13.06 -12.08
CA ALA A 60 1.00 14.37 -11.70
C ALA A 60 -0.19 14.78 -12.58
N ALA A 61 -0.13 14.56 -13.89
CA ALA A 61 -1.21 14.88 -14.81
C ALA A 61 -2.47 14.05 -14.51
N VAL A 62 -2.35 12.73 -14.32
CA VAL A 62 -3.47 11.85 -13.95
C VAL A 62 -4.08 12.28 -12.61
N THR A 63 -3.24 12.63 -11.61
CA THR A 63 -3.68 13.14 -10.31
C THR A 63 -4.49 14.44 -10.47
N ILE A 64 -3.98 15.41 -11.22
CA ILE A 64 -4.62 16.73 -11.39
C ILE A 64 -5.93 16.61 -12.18
N VAL A 65 -5.95 15.83 -13.26
CA VAL A 65 -7.12 15.65 -14.10
C VAL A 65 -8.23 14.91 -13.35
N SER A 66 -7.91 13.80 -12.69
CA SER A 66 -8.89 13.05 -11.88
C SER A 66 -9.44 13.91 -10.75
N PHE A 67 -8.57 14.63 -10.02
CA PHE A 67 -9.00 15.57 -8.98
C PHE A 67 -9.94 16.64 -9.52
N GLY A 68 -9.64 17.23 -10.68
CA GLY A 68 -10.50 18.22 -11.31
C GLY A 68 -11.89 17.68 -11.65
N ILE A 69 -11.99 16.41 -12.07
CA ILE A 69 -13.26 15.74 -12.38
C ILE A 69 -14.04 15.40 -11.10
N PHE A 70 -13.37 14.85 -10.07
CA PHE A 70 -14.01 14.57 -8.78
C PHE A 70 -14.47 15.83 -8.10
N LEU A 71 -13.70 16.91 -8.15
CA LEU A 71 -14.10 18.21 -7.62
C LEU A 71 -15.39 18.74 -8.27
N ARG A 72 -15.60 18.45 -9.56
CA ARG A 72 -16.82 18.84 -10.30
C ARG A 72 -18.02 17.95 -10.00
N THR A 73 -17.80 16.74 -9.51
CA THR A 73 -18.84 15.74 -9.24
C THR A 73 -19.00 15.46 -7.74
N LEU A 74 -18.31 16.25 -6.91
CA LEU A 74 -18.28 16.14 -5.47
C LEU A 74 -19.69 16.33 -4.90
N LEU A 75 -20.04 15.52 -3.90
CA LEU A 75 -21.23 15.72 -3.10
C LEU A 75 -21.15 17.13 -2.48
N PRO A 76 -22.14 18.02 -2.73
CA PRO A 76 -22.00 19.43 -2.41
C PRO A 76 -22.11 19.72 -0.92
N SER A 77 -22.69 18.81 -0.12
CA SER A 77 -22.92 19.02 1.31
C SER A 77 -23.00 17.69 2.07
N ALA A 78 -23.72 17.67 3.19
CA ALA A 78 -23.87 16.51 4.06
C ALA A 78 -24.46 15.31 3.31
N GLY A 79 -23.87 14.14 3.55
CA GLY A 79 -24.39 12.85 3.08
C GLY A 79 -25.29 12.18 4.12
N PHE A 80 -25.46 10.87 3.97
CA PHE A 80 -26.18 10.01 4.91
C PHE A 80 -25.28 8.87 5.39
N TRP A 81 -25.67 8.19 6.47
CA TRP A 81 -24.99 7.00 6.99
C TRP A 81 -23.49 7.24 7.24
N ASP A 82 -22.63 6.32 6.79
CA ASP A 82 -21.17 6.37 6.97
C ASP A 82 -20.56 7.67 6.44
N THR A 83 -21.12 8.24 5.36
CA THR A 83 -20.66 9.52 4.84
C THR A 83 -20.94 10.66 5.81
N ALA A 84 -22.14 10.71 6.41
CA ALA A 84 -22.45 11.74 7.41
C ALA A 84 -21.57 11.61 8.66
N GLU A 85 -21.29 10.37 9.07
CA GLU A 85 -20.39 10.11 10.18
C GLU A 85 -18.95 10.52 9.85
N ALA A 86 -18.45 10.19 8.66
CA ALA A 86 -17.13 10.59 8.16
C ALA A 86 -16.99 12.12 8.04
N GLN A 87 -18.07 12.84 7.79
CA GLN A 87 -18.08 14.30 7.76
C GLN A 87 -18.07 14.94 9.15
N THR A 88 -18.66 14.30 10.15
CA THR A 88 -18.94 14.91 11.46
C THR A 88 -17.99 14.46 12.57
N VAL A 89 -17.62 13.18 12.59
CA VAL A 89 -16.78 12.60 13.63
C VAL A 89 -15.39 13.26 13.69
N PRO A 90 -14.67 13.43 12.56
CA PRO A 90 -13.34 14.06 12.61
C PRO A 90 -13.40 15.51 13.09
N HIS A 91 -14.37 16.30 12.62
CA HIS A 91 -14.48 17.71 13.00
C HIS A 91 -14.76 17.92 14.49
N THR A 92 -15.52 17.01 15.10
CA THR A 92 -15.86 17.04 16.52
C THR A 92 -14.90 16.24 17.40
N LEU A 93 -13.86 15.62 16.80
CA LEU A 93 -13.00 14.64 17.45
C LEU A 93 -13.83 13.61 18.24
N SER A 94 -14.87 13.08 17.62
CA SER A 94 -15.76 12.07 18.20
C SER A 94 -15.26 10.64 17.92
N ILE A 95 -16.01 9.61 18.29
CA ILE A 95 -15.64 8.21 18.06
C ILE A 95 -16.57 7.56 17.04
N PHE A 96 -15.99 7.06 15.95
CA PHE A 96 -16.67 6.32 14.88
C PHE A 96 -17.25 4.99 15.37
N HIS A 97 -18.19 4.45 14.59
CA HIS A 97 -18.52 3.03 14.59
C HIS A 97 -17.27 2.13 14.41
N PRO A 98 -17.35 0.83 14.76
CA PRO A 98 -16.22 -0.08 14.62
C PRO A 98 -15.60 -0.08 13.22
N THR A 99 -14.28 0.02 13.07
CA THR A 99 -13.27 -0.18 14.12
C THR A 99 -12.82 1.07 14.87
N GLY A 100 -13.52 2.19 14.68
CA GLY A 100 -13.24 3.48 15.33
C GLY A 100 -12.35 4.44 14.51
N PHE A 101 -11.73 3.95 13.43
CA PHE A 101 -10.95 4.71 12.43
C PHE A 101 -10.11 5.88 12.98
N PRO A 102 -9.28 5.68 14.02
CA PRO A 102 -8.58 6.76 14.71
C PRO A 102 -7.69 7.61 13.79
N THR A 103 -7.01 7.01 12.82
CA THR A 103 -6.20 7.75 11.85
C THR A 103 -7.06 8.68 10.99
N TYR A 104 -8.23 8.21 10.53
CA TYR A 104 -9.16 9.04 9.77
C TYR A 104 -9.71 10.18 10.62
N ALA A 105 -10.03 9.93 11.90
CA ALA A 105 -10.49 10.96 12.83
C ALA A 105 -9.43 12.06 13.04
N ILE A 106 -8.16 11.68 13.29
CA ILE A 106 -7.07 12.64 13.51
C ILE A 106 -6.76 13.45 12.25
N LEU A 107 -6.58 12.79 11.10
CA LEU A 107 -6.23 13.45 9.85
C LEU A 107 -7.41 14.28 9.30
N GLY A 108 -8.62 13.75 9.42
CA GLY A 108 -9.85 14.46 9.08
C GLY A 108 -10.08 15.68 9.97
N TRP A 109 -9.72 15.62 11.27
CA TRP A 109 -9.78 16.80 12.13
C TRP A 109 -8.86 17.89 11.61
N LEU A 110 -7.58 17.58 11.36
CA LEU A 110 -6.59 18.51 10.79
C LEU A 110 -7.08 19.11 9.47
N TRP A 111 -7.62 18.27 8.59
CA TRP A 111 -8.16 18.68 7.30
C TRP A 111 -9.37 19.60 7.44
N SER A 112 -10.30 19.28 8.36
CA SER A 112 -11.52 20.07 8.58
C SER A 112 -11.24 21.48 9.11
N GLN A 113 -10.05 21.75 9.66
CA GLN A 113 -9.65 23.08 10.13
C GLN A 113 -9.35 24.07 8.98
N ILE A 114 -9.18 23.61 7.74
CA ILE A 114 -8.95 24.48 6.58
C ILE A 114 -10.20 25.37 6.40
N PRO A 115 -10.11 26.72 6.47
CA PRO A 115 -11.28 27.60 6.56
C PRO A 115 -11.93 27.90 5.20
N VAL A 116 -12.29 26.86 4.43
CA VAL A 116 -12.90 26.99 3.09
C VAL A 116 -14.13 26.09 2.95
N GLY A 117 -15.26 26.63 2.52
CA GLY A 117 -16.51 25.87 2.39
C GLY A 117 -17.05 25.36 3.73
N ASP A 118 -18.09 24.53 3.73
CA ASP A 118 -18.56 23.85 4.94
C ASP A 118 -17.74 22.58 5.25
N VAL A 119 -17.85 22.07 6.47
CA VAL A 119 -17.09 20.91 6.94
C VAL A 119 -17.41 19.65 6.13
N ALA A 120 -18.68 19.44 5.76
CA ALA A 120 -19.08 18.26 5.00
C ALA A 120 -18.41 18.25 3.61
N TRP A 121 -18.42 19.41 2.95
CA TRP A 121 -17.73 19.61 1.68
C TRP A 121 -16.22 19.41 1.80
N ARG A 122 -15.57 19.92 2.87
CA ARG A 122 -14.14 19.68 3.13
C ARG A 122 -13.86 18.18 3.25
N MET A 123 -14.69 17.44 3.98
CA MET A 123 -14.48 16.00 4.16
C MET A 123 -14.74 15.21 2.86
N ASN A 124 -15.67 15.64 2.01
CA ASN A 124 -15.80 15.08 0.65
C ASN A 124 -14.52 15.37 -0.17
N LEU A 125 -13.99 16.59 -0.09
CA LEU A 125 -12.76 16.99 -0.78
C LEU A 125 -11.54 16.16 -0.36
N LEU A 126 -11.44 15.79 0.93
CA LEU A 126 -10.38 14.89 1.41
C LEU A 126 -10.36 13.58 0.62
N SER A 127 -11.54 12.99 0.41
CA SER A 127 -11.67 11.73 -0.34
C SER A 127 -11.27 11.89 -1.80
N ALA A 128 -11.68 13.00 -2.45
CA ALA A 128 -11.25 13.33 -3.80
C ALA A 128 -9.72 13.46 -3.92
N VAL A 129 -9.07 14.10 -2.95
CA VAL A 129 -7.60 14.22 -2.90
C VAL A 129 -6.95 12.84 -2.73
N CYS A 130 -7.43 12.03 -1.79
CA CYS A 130 -6.89 10.71 -1.52
C CYS A 130 -6.97 9.79 -2.76
N VAL A 131 -8.13 9.72 -3.42
CA VAL A 131 -8.30 8.88 -4.61
C VAL A 131 -7.47 9.39 -5.78
N SER A 132 -7.40 10.70 -5.99
CA SER A 132 -6.59 11.28 -7.07
C SER A 132 -5.08 11.01 -6.89
N LEU A 133 -4.58 11.13 -5.65
CA LEU A 133 -3.20 10.78 -5.32
C LEU A 133 -2.94 9.27 -5.50
N SER A 134 -3.92 8.43 -5.14
CA SER A 134 -3.86 6.98 -5.37
C SER A 134 -3.72 6.67 -6.86
N ALA A 135 -4.47 7.34 -7.73
CA ALA A 135 -4.37 7.20 -9.17
C ALA A 135 -2.96 7.56 -9.69
N GLY A 136 -2.37 8.66 -9.19
CA GLY A 136 -0.99 9.01 -9.48
C GLY A 136 0.02 7.95 -9.03
N LEU A 137 -0.18 7.36 -7.85
CA LEU A 137 0.65 6.26 -7.35
C LEU A 137 0.51 5.00 -8.22
N VAL A 138 -0.70 4.67 -8.70
CA VAL A 138 -0.92 3.56 -9.65
C VAL A 138 -0.14 3.78 -10.95
N VAL A 139 -0.05 5.01 -11.46
CA VAL A 139 0.84 5.34 -12.60
C VAL A 139 2.29 4.98 -12.27
N LEU A 140 2.79 5.39 -11.10
CA LEU A 140 4.17 5.11 -10.69
C LEU A 140 4.42 3.61 -10.50
N ILE A 141 3.51 2.89 -9.85
CA ILE A 141 3.57 1.43 -9.66
C ILE A 141 3.62 0.73 -11.02
N THR A 142 2.71 1.09 -11.94
CA THR A 142 2.68 0.50 -13.29
C THR A 142 3.98 0.79 -14.04
N GLY A 143 4.54 1.99 -13.89
CA GLY A 143 5.84 2.33 -14.46
C GLY A 143 7.01 1.49 -13.93
N HIS A 144 6.94 0.98 -12.69
CA HIS A 144 7.89 0.01 -12.15
C HIS A 144 7.70 -1.41 -12.70
N LEU A 145 6.48 -1.78 -13.06
CA LEU A 145 6.11 -3.11 -13.50
C LEU A 145 6.33 -3.30 -15.01
N VAL A 146 6.09 -2.27 -15.81
CA VAL A 146 6.20 -2.36 -17.26
C VAL A 146 7.67 -2.25 -17.69
N ALA A 147 8.30 -3.40 -17.89
CA ALA A 147 9.66 -3.56 -18.40
C ALA A 147 9.74 -3.43 -19.93
N GLU A 148 9.12 -2.39 -20.50
CA GLU A 148 9.14 -2.09 -21.93
C GLU A 148 10.26 -1.12 -22.27
N ARG A 149 11.00 -1.38 -23.35
CA ARG A 149 12.13 -0.53 -23.79
C ARG A 149 11.63 0.75 -24.45
N HIS A 150 10.47 0.71 -25.11
CA HIS A 150 9.89 1.90 -25.72
C HIS A 150 9.23 2.80 -24.66
N PRO A 151 9.78 3.99 -24.35
CA PRO A 151 9.29 4.82 -23.26
C PRO A 151 7.81 5.22 -23.45
N GLY A 152 7.39 5.47 -24.69
CA GLY A 152 6.00 5.85 -24.98
C GLY A 152 4.99 4.77 -24.62
N VAL A 153 5.32 3.48 -24.80
CA VAL A 153 4.40 2.38 -24.47
C VAL A 153 4.28 2.22 -22.97
N ARG A 154 5.42 2.30 -22.26
CA ARG A 154 5.43 2.27 -20.78
C ARG A 154 4.59 3.38 -20.18
N ILE A 155 4.76 4.60 -20.68
CA ILE A 155 4.03 5.78 -20.19
C ILE A 155 2.54 5.68 -20.52
N ALA A 156 2.19 5.24 -21.74
CA ALA A 156 0.79 5.03 -22.11
C ALA A 156 0.12 3.97 -21.23
N ALA A 157 0.78 2.82 -21.01
CA ALA A 157 0.26 1.78 -20.13
C ALA A 157 0.06 2.27 -18.69
N ALA A 158 1.04 3.00 -18.15
CA ALA A 158 0.94 3.59 -16.82
C ALA A 158 -0.17 4.63 -16.69
N MET A 159 -0.33 5.49 -17.70
CA MET A 159 -1.42 6.46 -17.76
C MET A 159 -2.80 5.77 -17.80
N VAL A 160 -2.94 4.76 -18.66
CA VAL A 160 -4.18 3.98 -18.77
C VAL A 160 -4.51 3.28 -17.45
N ALA A 161 -3.55 2.66 -16.78
CA ALA A 161 -3.77 2.01 -15.49
C ALA A 161 -4.25 3.01 -14.41
N GLY A 162 -3.56 4.15 -14.26
CA GLY A 162 -3.95 5.17 -13.29
C GLY A 162 -5.32 5.79 -13.58
N SER A 163 -5.64 6.05 -14.85
CA SER A 163 -6.95 6.55 -15.25
C SER A 163 -8.06 5.51 -15.10
N ALA A 164 -7.81 4.25 -15.47
CA ALA A 164 -8.77 3.16 -15.31
C ALA A 164 -9.10 2.95 -13.82
N PHE A 165 -8.09 2.95 -12.96
CA PHE A 165 -8.27 2.92 -11.51
C PHE A 165 -9.12 4.10 -11.03
N ALA A 166 -8.79 5.34 -11.41
CA ALA A 166 -9.48 6.54 -10.95
C ALA A 166 -10.97 6.55 -11.34
N PHE A 167 -11.28 6.13 -12.55
CA PHE A 167 -12.64 6.20 -13.11
C PHE A 167 -13.39 4.87 -13.04
N ALA A 168 -12.85 3.88 -12.33
CA ALA A 168 -13.59 2.68 -11.95
C ALA A 168 -14.77 3.08 -11.05
N GLU A 169 -15.90 2.36 -11.17
CA GLU A 169 -17.17 2.73 -10.52
C GLU A 169 -17.01 2.94 -9.01
N GLU A 170 -16.37 2.00 -8.31
CA GLU A 170 -16.24 2.08 -6.86
C GLU A 170 -15.26 3.17 -6.45
N THR A 171 -14.12 3.25 -7.14
CA THR A 171 -13.10 4.28 -6.90
C THR A 171 -13.68 5.69 -7.09
N TRP A 172 -14.51 5.90 -8.12
CA TRP A 172 -15.20 7.16 -8.32
C TRP A 172 -16.23 7.40 -7.20
N ALA A 173 -17.02 6.38 -6.85
CA ALA A 173 -18.07 6.48 -5.83
C ALA A 173 -17.52 6.97 -4.48
N ILE A 174 -16.36 6.47 -4.05
CA ILE A 174 -15.69 6.93 -2.82
C ILE A 174 -14.92 8.24 -3.01
N ALA A 175 -14.58 8.65 -4.23
CA ALA A 175 -13.89 9.91 -4.48
C ALA A 175 -14.79 11.14 -4.30
N VAL A 176 -16.09 10.98 -4.53
CA VAL A 176 -17.04 12.12 -4.56
C VAL A 176 -17.71 12.41 -3.22
N ARG A 177 -17.53 11.57 -2.20
CA ARG A 177 -18.14 11.72 -0.87
C ARG A 177 -17.14 11.37 0.23
N ALA A 178 -17.37 11.84 1.44
CA ALA A 178 -16.54 11.48 2.59
C ALA A 178 -16.62 9.98 2.85
N ASP A 179 -15.48 9.31 2.73
CA ASP A 179 -15.39 7.87 2.86
C ASP A 179 -14.01 7.46 3.42
N VAL A 180 -14.00 6.61 4.46
CA VAL A 180 -12.75 6.13 5.09
C VAL A 180 -11.93 5.24 4.15
N HIS A 181 -12.58 4.61 3.17
CA HIS A 181 -11.94 3.76 2.18
C HIS A 181 -11.14 4.57 1.15
N ALA A 182 -11.47 5.85 0.93
CA ALA A 182 -10.65 6.73 0.09
C ALA A 182 -9.23 6.90 0.63
N LEU A 183 -9.11 7.18 1.93
CA LEU A 183 -7.81 7.26 2.60
C LEU A 183 -7.14 5.88 2.71
N ASN A 184 -7.92 4.82 2.91
CA ASN A 184 -7.38 3.45 2.90
C ASN A 184 -6.71 3.11 1.57
N THR A 185 -7.36 3.47 0.46
CA THR A 185 -6.86 3.20 -0.89
C THR A 185 -5.56 3.96 -1.17
N LEU A 186 -5.44 5.19 -0.67
CA LEU A 186 -4.18 5.94 -0.70
C LEU A 186 -3.08 5.22 0.08
N PHE A 187 -3.38 4.70 1.26
CA PHE A 187 -2.40 3.94 2.03
C PHE A 187 -1.96 2.65 1.32
N VAL A 188 -2.90 1.91 0.72
CA VAL A 188 -2.59 0.70 -0.05
C VAL A 188 -1.65 1.04 -1.22
N ALA A 189 -2.01 2.03 -2.04
CA ALA A 189 -1.19 2.45 -3.17
C ALA A 189 0.19 2.97 -2.73
N LEU A 190 0.24 3.74 -1.63
CA LEU A 190 1.49 4.26 -1.08
C LEU A 190 2.39 3.13 -0.58
N LEU A 191 1.84 2.14 0.13
CA LEU A 191 2.58 0.97 0.60
C LEU A 191 3.15 0.14 -0.54
N VAL A 192 2.32 -0.16 -1.55
CA VAL A 192 2.77 -0.88 -2.75
C VAL A 192 3.92 -0.12 -3.40
N TRP A 193 3.76 1.19 -3.64
CA TRP A 193 4.80 2.02 -4.24
C TRP A 193 6.10 2.08 -3.40
N LEU A 194 6.01 2.28 -2.09
CA LEU A 194 7.17 2.31 -1.19
C LEU A 194 7.93 0.98 -1.18
N LEU A 195 7.22 -0.15 -1.25
CA LEU A 195 7.81 -1.48 -1.30
C LEU A 195 8.48 -1.79 -2.64
N PHE A 196 7.95 -1.23 -3.75
CA PHE A 196 8.62 -1.26 -5.06
C PHE A 196 9.87 -0.37 -5.08
N CYS A 197 9.81 0.81 -4.46
CA CYS A 197 10.98 1.66 -4.24
C CYS A 197 12.04 0.98 -3.38
N TRP A 198 11.63 0.26 -2.32
CA TRP A 198 12.55 -0.55 -1.51
C TRP A 198 13.23 -1.63 -2.34
N ARG A 199 12.47 -2.43 -3.12
CA ARG A 199 13.04 -3.43 -4.03
C ARG A 199 14.07 -2.81 -4.98
N ALA A 200 13.70 -1.71 -5.64
CA ALA A 200 14.58 -1.05 -6.59
C ALA A 200 15.87 -0.56 -5.93
N ALA A 201 15.77 0.04 -4.73
CA ALA A 201 16.90 0.49 -3.94
C ALA A 201 17.80 -0.66 -3.49
N GLU A 202 17.21 -1.76 -3.02
CA GLU A 202 17.91 -2.91 -2.49
C GLU A 202 18.69 -3.63 -3.61
N TRP A 203 18.04 -3.89 -4.75
CA TRP A 203 18.66 -4.55 -5.90
C TRP A 203 19.72 -3.70 -6.60
N SER A 204 19.64 -2.37 -6.50
CA SER A 204 20.70 -1.48 -7.01
C SER A 204 21.85 -1.28 -6.02
N GLY A 205 21.82 -1.91 -4.83
CA GLY A 205 22.80 -1.69 -3.77
C GLY A 205 22.82 -0.24 -3.25
N ALA A 206 21.70 0.48 -3.33
CA ALA A 206 21.65 1.87 -2.96
C ALA A 206 21.94 2.05 -1.45
N PRO A 207 22.79 3.01 -1.07
CA PRO A 207 22.99 3.30 0.33
C PRO A 207 21.66 3.73 0.95
N ARG A 208 21.30 3.12 2.08
CA ARG A 208 20.06 3.40 2.83
C ARG A 208 18.77 2.89 2.16
N ALA A 209 18.83 1.83 1.34
CA ALA A 209 17.66 1.12 0.85
C ALA A 209 16.62 0.83 1.96
N GLY A 210 17.08 0.46 3.16
CA GLY A 210 16.23 0.22 4.32
C GLY A 210 15.34 1.39 4.76
N ARG A 211 15.59 2.64 4.35
CA ARG A 211 14.70 3.78 4.65
C ARG A 211 13.32 3.64 4.02
N TRP A 212 13.24 3.03 2.83
CA TRP A 212 11.96 2.76 2.17
C TRP A 212 11.14 1.74 2.95
N LEU A 213 11.80 0.71 3.48
CA LEU A 213 11.16 -0.28 4.31
C LEU A 213 10.71 0.30 5.66
N LEU A 214 11.52 1.15 6.28
CA LEU A 214 11.16 1.89 7.49
C LEU A 214 9.94 2.79 7.28
N ALA A 215 9.90 3.52 6.16
CA ALA A 215 8.75 4.33 5.78
C ALA A 215 7.50 3.45 5.55
N SER A 216 7.66 2.31 4.87
CA SER A 216 6.57 1.35 4.66
C SER A 216 6.01 0.85 5.99
N ALA A 217 6.87 0.52 6.97
CA ALA A 217 6.44 0.05 8.28
C ALA A 217 5.64 1.11 9.07
N LEU A 218 6.11 2.37 9.06
CA LEU A 218 5.39 3.48 9.68
C LEU A 218 4.03 3.71 9.01
N VAL A 219 4.01 3.78 7.68
CA VAL A 219 2.78 3.96 6.90
C VAL A 219 1.80 2.82 7.15
N PHE A 220 2.28 1.57 7.23
CA PHE A 220 1.44 0.41 7.50
C PHE A 220 0.78 0.49 8.88
N GLY A 221 1.53 0.87 9.92
CA GLY A 221 0.98 1.09 11.26
C GLY A 221 -0.08 2.20 11.29
N ILE A 222 0.18 3.34 10.63
CA ILE A 222 -0.78 4.45 10.53
C ILE A 222 -2.04 4.00 9.76
N ALA A 223 -1.87 3.25 8.66
CA ALA A 223 -2.95 2.76 7.83
C ALA A 223 -3.85 1.77 8.56
N LEU A 224 -3.31 0.93 9.43
CA LEU A 224 -4.09 0.02 10.29
C LEU A 224 -5.03 0.79 11.23
N GLY A 225 -4.66 2.01 11.62
CA GLY A 225 -5.56 2.92 12.35
C GLY A 225 -6.58 3.64 11.46
N ASN A 226 -6.45 3.58 10.13
CA ASN A 226 -7.46 4.12 9.21
C ASN A 226 -8.54 3.09 8.91
N HIS A 227 -8.15 1.88 8.52
CA HIS A 227 -9.09 0.81 8.22
C HIS A 227 -8.37 -0.56 8.31
N PRO A 228 -8.94 -1.59 8.97
CA PRO A 228 -8.27 -2.88 9.18
C PRO A 228 -8.02 -3.65 7.87
N LEU A 229 -8.76 -3.35 6.80
CA LEU A 229 -8.59 -3.96 5.47
C LEU A 229 -7.15 -3.89 4.94
N VAL A 230 -6.41 -2.81 5.24
CA VAL A 230 -4.99 -2.74 4.86
C VAL A 230 -4.17 -3.87 5.49
N GLY A 231 -4.59 -4.41 6.63
CA GLY A 231 -3.97 -5.53 7.32
C GLY A 231 -3.90 -6.80 6.47
N LEU A 232 -4.79 -6.98 5.50
CA LEU A 232 -4.73 -8.09 4.53
C LEU A 232 -3.45 -8.07 3.69
N MET A 233 -2.84 -6.89 3.52
CA MET A 233 -1.54 -6.78 2.83
C MET A 233 -0.41 -7.46 3.60
N ALA A 234 -0.54 -7.75 4.90
CA ALA A 234 0.52 -8.33 5.73
C ALA A 234 1.09 -9.62 5.13
N PHE A 235 0.24 -10.47 4.56
CA PHE A 235 0.66 -11.71 3.91
C PHE A 235 1.53 -11.45 2.68
N GLY A 236 1.08 -10.54 1.80
CA GLY A 236 1.84 -10.12 0.62
C GLY A 236 3.15 -9.44 1.00
N ILE A 237 3.12 -8.54 1.99
CA ILE A 237 4.32 -7.86 2.50
C ILE A 237 5.31 -8.88 3.03
N ALA A 238 4.90 -9.82 3.87
CA ALA A 238 5.78 -10.85 4.41
C ALA A 238 6.47 -11.66 3.30
N ALA A 239 5.71 -12.10 2.28
CA ALA A 239 6.27 -12.78 1.11
C ALA A 239 7.26 -11.87 0.35
N TRP A 240 6.90 -10.60 0.13
CA TRP A 240 7.73 -9.63 -0.56
C TRP A 240 9.07 -9.38 0.12
N LEU A 241 9.13 -9.36 1.46
CA LEU A 241 10.37 -9.20 2.21
C LEU A 241 11.39 -10.29 1.85
N PHE A 242 10.96 -11.55 1.81
CA PHE A 242 11.83 -12.68 1.49
C PHE A 242 12.10 -12.84 -0.01
N ILE A 243 11.19 -12.38 -0.87
CA ILE A 243 11.41 -12.32 -2.32
C ILE A 243 12.50 -11.30 -2.66
N VAL A 244 12.48 -10.13 -2.04
CA VAL A 244 13.45 -9.05 -2.29
C VAL A 244 14.79 -9.34 -1.63
N ASP A 245 14.77 -9.81 -0.38
CA ASP A 245 15.96 -10.18 0.39
C ASP A 245 15.76 -11.53 1.11
N PRO A 246 16.19 -12.66 0.51
CA PRO A 246 16.10 -13.98 1.15
C PRO A 246 16.83 -14.07 2.49
N GLY A 247 17.82 -13.20 2.73
CA GLY A 247 18.56 -13.11 3.99
C GLY A 247 17.95 -12.15 5.01
N PHE A 248 16.73 -11.63 4.77
CA PHE A 248 16.12 -10.55 5.55
C PHE A 248 16.11 -10.82 7.05
N TRP A 249 15.86 -12.07 7.48
CA TRP A 249 15.84 -12.46 8.90
C TRP A 249 17.16 -12.17 9.64
N ARG A 250 18.29 -12.06 8.93
CA ARG A 250 19.60 -11.72 9.51
C ARG A 250 19.72 -10.24 9.85
N ARG A 251 18.87 -9.38 9.27
CA ARG A 251 18.88 -7.92 9.47
C ARG A 251 18.09 -7.49 10.71
N TRP A 252 18.28 -8.16 11.84
CA TRP A 252 17.46 -7.97 13.05
C TRP A 252 17.36 -6.51 13.52
N ARG A 253 18.39 -5.68 13.32
CA ARG A 253 18.36 -4.24 13.66
C ARG A 253 17.36 -3.47 12.79
N LEU A 254 17.31 -3.78 11.50
CA LEU A 254 16.33 -3.20 10.57
C LEU A 254 14.93 -3.70 10.91
N ILE A 255 14.78 -4.99 11.22
CA ILE A 255 13.50 -5.58 11.66
C ILE A 255 12.99 -4.87 12.92
N ALA A 256 13.84 -4.74 13.95
CA ALA A 256 13.48 -4.06 15.19
C ALA A 256 13.08 -2.60 14.96
N ALA A 257 13.79 -1.88 14.07
CA ALA A 257 13.43 -0.52 13.70
C ALA A 257 12.10 -0.44 12.93
N CYS A 258 11.82 -1.41 12.05
CA CYS A 258 10.52 -1.51 11.36
C CYS A 258 9.39 -1.79 12.36
N ILE A 259 9.58 -2.72 13.30
CA ILE A 259 8.62 -2.99 14.37
C ILE A 259 8.37 -1.74 15.20
N GLY A 260 9.42 -1.02 15.60
CA GLY A 260 9.29 0.24 16.36
C GLY A 260 8.48 1.30 15.60
N LEU A 261 8.70 1.46 14.29
CA LEU A 261 7.94 2.40 13.46
C LEU A 261 6.51 1.95 13.19
N LEU A 262 6.27 0.65 13.03
CA LEU A 262 4.93 0.08 12.93
C LEU A 262 4.14 0.35 14.22
N LEU A 263 4.75 0.09 15.38
CA LEU A 263 4.14 0.38 16.69
C LEU A 263 3.90 1.88 16.89
N LEU A 264 4.83 2.72 16.43
CA LEU A 264 4.62 4.18 16.42
C LEU A 264 3.42 4.58 15.55
N GLY A 265 3.24 3.95 14.39
CA GLY A 265 2.06 4.16 13.57
C GLY A 265 0.77 3.69 14.24
N LEU A 266 0.79 2.51 14.87
CA LEU A 266 -0.34 1.99 15.65
C LEU A 266 -0.68 2.84 16.88
N ALA A 267 0.22 3.73 17.32
CA ALA A 267 -0.07 4.65 18.41
C ALA A 267 -1.24 5.59 18.09
N THR A 268 -1.69 5.71 16.83
CA THR A 268 -2.95 6.40 16.50
C THR A 268 -4.14 5.79 17.25
N TYR A 269 -4.15 4.50 17.56
CA TYR A 269 -5.19 3.86 18.38
C TYR A 269 -5.31 4.44 19.79
N LEU A 270 -4.27 5.10 20.32
CA LEU A 270 -4.36 5.81 21.60
C LEU A 270 -5.40 6.95 21.57
N TYR A 271 -5.77 7.43 20.39
CA TYR A 271 -6.88 8.37 20.22
C TYR A 271 -8.17 7.90 20.90
N ILE A 272 -8.51 6.61 20.76
CA ILE A 272 -9.78 6.06 21.28
C ILE A 272 -9.86 6.19 22.81
N PRO A 273 -8.94 5.62 23.62
CA PRO A 273 -8.98 5.77 25.07
C PRO A 273 -8.80 7.23 25.50
N LEU A 274 -7.90 7.98 24.87
CA LEU A 274 -7.68 9.39 25.22
C LEU A 274 -8.96 10.20 25.02
N ARG A 275 -9.64 10.03 23.88
CA ARG A 275 -10.88 10.74 23.60
C ARG A 275 -12.02 10.28 24.52
N ALA A 276 -12.16 8.97 24.74
CA ALA A 276 -13.22 8.40 25.56
C ALA A 276 -13.16 8.83 27.04
N LEU A 277 -11.95 9.10 27.55
CA LEU A 277 -11.72 9.48 28.94
C LEU A 277 -11.65 11.00 29.17
N THR A 278 -11.68 11.81 28.11
CA THR A 278 -11.56 13.28 28.20
C THR A 278 -12.95 13.93 28.20
N PRO A 279 -13.36 14.64 29.29
CA PRO A 279 -14.56 15.45 29.29
C PRO A 279 -14.42 16.72 28.42
N PRO A 280 -15.52 17.24 27.83
CA PRO A 280 -16.86 16.66 27.84
C PRO A 280 -16.98 15.43 26.93
N GLU A 281 -18.02 14.64 27.18
CA GLU A 281 -18.38 13.48 26.35
C GLU A 281 -18.48 13.89 24.86
N PRO A 282 -17.93 13.10 23.91
CA PRO A 282 -18.04 13.43 22.51
C PRO A 282 -19.50 13.39 22.03
N PRO A 283 -19.91 14.30 21.13
CA PRO A 283 -21.25 14.31 20.57
C PRO A 283 -21.65 12.98 19.91
N LEU A 284 -20.69 12.35 19.22
CA LEU A 284 -20.84 11.00 18.65
C LEU A 284 -19.89 10.06 19.41
N PHE A 285 -20.44 9.20 20.27
CA PHE A 285 -19.65 8.35 21.16
C PHE A 285 -20.02 6.88 20.98
N TYR A 286 -19.73 6.34 19.80
CA TYR A 286 -20.10 4.96 19.47
C TYR A 286 -19.50 3.97 20.46
N ALA A 287 -20.30 3.00 20.92
CA ALA A 287 -19.97 1.98 21.92
C ALA A 287 -19.45 2.49 23.28
N ARG A 288 -19.25 3.81 23.45
CA ARG A 288 -18.66 4.46 24.63
C ARG A 288 -17.45 3.66 25.17
N PRO A 289 -16.32 3.56 24.43
CA PRO A 289 -15.15 2.74 24.77
C PRO A 289 -14.33 3.30 25.94
N ASN A 290 -14.97 3.51 27.10
CA ASN A 290 -14.38 4.01 28.34
C ASN A 290 -13.94 2.88 29.30
N THR A 291 -14.07 1.63 28.87
CA THR A 291 -13.62 0.42 29.58
C THR A 291 -12.88 -0.48 28.60
N LEU A 292 -12.05 -1.39 29.10
CA LEU A 292 -11.27 -2.30 28.26
C LEU A 292 -12.16 -3.18 27.36
N ASP A 293 -13.26 -3.70 27.89
CA ASP A 293 -14.17 -4.56 27.13
C ASP A 293 -14.85 -3.79 26.00
N ARG A 294 -15.27 -2.54 26.24
CA ARG A 294 -15.88 -1.70 25.19
C ARG A 294 -14.86 -1.21 24.16
N MET A 295 -13.62 -0.95 24.58
CA MET A 295 -12.52 -0.69 23.66
C MET A 295 -12.26 -1.88 22.75
N ARG A 296 -12.20 -3.09 23.32
CA ARG A 296 -12.03 -4.33 22.56
C ARG A 296 -13.18 -4.53 21.57
N TYR A 297 -14.43 -4.39 22.03
CA TYR A 297 -15.62 -4.48 21.18
C TYR A 297 -15.53 -3.56 19.96
N LEU A 298 -15.13 -2.30 20.19
CA LEU A 298 -14.98 -1.30 19.13
C LEU A 298 -13.82 -1.63 18.19
N ILE A 299 -12.61 -1.83 18.70
CA ILE A 299 -11.38 -2.00 17.89
C ILE A 299 -11.44 -3.28 17.05
N PHE A 300 -11.96 -4.37 17.62
CA PHE A 300 -12.04 -5.66 16.93
C PHE A 300 -13.36 -5.87 16.18
N ALA A 301 -14.22 -4.85 16.10
CA ALA A 301 -15.46 -4.91 15.33
C ALA A 301 -16.33 -6.14 15.68
N GLU A 302 -16.46 -6.45 16.97
CA GLU A 302 -17.12 -7.67 17.44
C GLU A 302 -18.57 -7.79 16.94
N GLN A 303 -19.26 -6.66 16.70
CA GLN A 303 -20.60 -6.65 16.14
C GLN A 303 -20.72 -7.22 14.72
N PHE A 304 -19.63 -7.18 13.95
CA PHE A 304 -19.59 -7.66 12.57
C PHE A 304 -19.12 -9.11 12.46
N HIS A 305 -18.69 -9.76 13.54
CA HIS A 305 -18.15 -11.13 13.50
C HIS A 305 -19.16 -12.14 12.95
N SER A 306 -20.45 -11.98 13.27
CA SER A 306 -21.52 -12.86 12.78
C SER A 306 -21.79 -12.73 11.27
N LEU A 307 -21.30 -11.64 10.64
CA LEU A 307 -21.40 -11.44 9.19
C LEU A 307 -20.32 -12.20 8.44
N PHE A 308 -19.30 -12.72 9.12
CA PHE A 308 -18.26 -13.54 8.51
C PHE A 308 -18.57 -15.02 8.65
N ASP A 309 -18.51 -15.75 7.54
CA ASP A 309 -18.51 -17.20 7.54
C ASP A 309 -17.20 -17.72 6.97
N PHE A 310 -16.25 -18.05 7.86
CA PHE A 310 -14.99 -18.68 7.48
C PHE A 310 -15.01 -20.20 7.68
N SER A 311 -16.17 -20.81 7.96
CA SER A 311 -16.28 -22.27 8.14
C SER A 311 -16.02 -23.03 6.84
N ASN A 312 -16.37 -22.42 5.71
CA ASN A 312 -16.04 -22.89 4.37
C ASN A 312 -15.65 -21.73 3.45
N LEU A 313 -14.35 -21.45 3.36
CA LEU A 313 -13.79 -20.31 2.61
C LEU A 313 -14.24 -20.21 1.14
N LEU A 314 -14.55 -21.35 0.52
CA LEU A 314 -14.95 -21.43 -0.87
C LEU A 314 -16.47 -21.68 -1.04
N GLY A 315 -17.18 -21.90 0.07
CA GLY A 315 -18.59 -22.29 0.05
C GLY A 315 -19.51 -21.22 -0.52
N SER A 316 -19.24 -19.95 -0.21
CA SER A 316 -20.02 -18.81 -0.68
C SER A 316 -19.64 -18.32 -2.08
N ILE A 317 -18.54 -18.83 -2.66
CA ILE A 317 -18.03 -18.32 -3.94
C ILE A 317 -19.05 -18.55 -5.05
N GLY A 318 -19.65 -19.75 -5.12
CA GLY A 318 -20.63 -20.07 -6.16
C GLY A 318 -21.82 -19.13 -6.14
N ASP A 319 -22.36 -18.87 -4.94
CA ASP A 319 -23.54 -18.03 -4.75
C ASP A 319 -23.26 -16.54 -4.98
N LYS A 320 -22.07 -16.06 -4.60
CA LYS A 320 -21.66 -14.65 -4.76
C LYS A 320 -21.00 -14.33 -6.11
N TRP A 321 -20.64 -15.35 -6.90
CA TRP A 321 -19.95 -15.16 -8.17
C TRP A 321 -20.72 -14.26 -9.16
N PRO A 322 -22.05 -14.36 -9.32
CA PRO A 322 -22.78 -13.47 -10.22
C PRO A 322 -22.59 -12.00 -9.86
N ASP A 323 -22.76 -11.64 -8.58
CA ASP A 323 -22.61 -10.27 -8.10
C ASP A 323 -21.16 -9.78 -8.24
N ALA A 324 -20.20 -10.62 -7.83
CA ALA A 324 -18.78 -10.30 -7.96
C ALA A 324 -18.37 -10.11 -9.43
N SER A 325 -18.82 -10.96 -10.33
CA SER A 325 -18.53 -10.85 -11.77
C SER A 325 -19.13 -9.58 -12.38
N ALA A 326 -20.33 -9.19 -11.96
CA ALA A 326 -20.97 -7.94 -12.36
C ALA A 326 -20.19 -6.73 -11.83
N THR A 327 -19.77 -6.75 -10.56
CA THR A 327 -18.91 -5.72 -9.98
C THR A 327 -17.59 -5.61 -10.72
N LEU A 328 -16.86 -6.71 -10.94
CA LEU A 328 -15.62 -6.72 -11.72
C LEU A 328 -15.83 -6.14 -13.14
N GLY A 329 -16.92 -6.50 -13.82
CA GLY A 329 -17.24 -5.95 -15.14
C GLY A 329 -17.39 -4.43 -15.15
N ARG A 330 -17.97 -3.84 -14.09
CA ARG A 330 -18.11 -2.39 -13.93
C ARG A 330 -16.80 -1.71 -13.53
N GLN A 331 -15.96 -2.37 -12.72
CA GLN A 331 -14.64 -1.82 -12.35
C GLN A 331 -13.66 -1.78 -13.53
N TYR A 332 -13.69 -2.79 -14.42
CA TYR A 332 -12.76 -2.89 -15.55
C TYR A 332 -13.34 -2.42 -16.89
N LEU A 333 -14.38 -1.58 -16.88
CA LEU A 333 -14.97 -0.97 -18.09
C LEU A 333 -15.31 -1.98 -19.20
N GLY A 334 -15.84 -3.15 -18.87
CA GLY A 334 -16.12 -4.23 -19.83
C GLY A 334 -14.92 -5.17 -20.01
N PRO A 335 -14.20 -5.19 -21.16
CA PRO A 335 -13.13 -6.16 -21.42
C PRO A 335 -11.81 -5.87 -20.68
N GLY A 336 -11.74 -4.86 -19.81
CA GLY A 336 -10.50 -4.52 -19.10
C GLY A 336 -9.97 -5.64 -18.20
N TRP A 337 -10.82 -6.60 -17.79
CA TRP A 337 -10.36 -7.81 -17.09
C TRP A 337 -9.39 -8.65 -17.94
N VAL A 338 -9.50 -8.59 -19.28
CA VAL A 338 -8.54 -9.24 -20.19
C VAL A 338 -7.18 -8.57 -20.09
N LEU A 339 -7.15 -7.23 -19.98
CA LEU A 339 -5.90 -6.49 -19.79
C LEU A 339 -5.27 -6.82 -18.43
N ALA A 340 -6.07 -6.89 -17.36
CA ALA A 340 -5.61 -7.35 -16.05
C ALA A 340 -5.05 -8.78 -16.11
N ALA A 341 -5.75 -9.71 -16.79
CA ALA A 341 -5.30 -11.09 -16.96
C ALA A 341 -3.99 -11.20 -17.78
N VAL A 342 -3.87 -10.44 -18.87
CA VAL A 342 -2.63 -10.37 -19.66
C VAL A 342 -1.49 -9.75 -18.84
N GLY A 343 -1.78 -8.72 -18.05
CA GLY A 343 -0.84 -8.12 -17.10
C GLY A 343 -0.33 -9.13 -16.08
N ALA A 344 -1.25 -9.84 -15.42
CA ALA A 344 -0.93 -10.90 -14.47
C ALA A 344 -0.10 -12.03 -15.10
N ALA A 345 -0.47 -12.52 -16.29
CA ALA A 345 0.29 -13.51 -17.03
C ALA A 345 1.70 -13.00 -17.39
N THR A 346 1.80 -11.74 -17.79
CA THR A 346 3.09 -11.09 -18.08
C THR A 346 3.97 -11.02 -16.83
N LEU A 347 3.39 -10.67 -15.67
CA LEU A 347 4.11 -10.64 -14.39
C LEU A 347 4.54 -12.04 -13.96
N ALA A 348 3.70 -13.06 -14.14
CA ALA A 348 4.04 -14.45 -13.79
C ALA A 348 5.29 -14.94 -14.55
N VAL A 349 5.49 -14.47 -15.79
CA VAL A 349 6.65 -14.84 -16.60
C VAL A 349 7.86 -13.93 -16.35
N ARG A 350 7.64 -12.62 -16.24
CA ARG A 350 8.74 -11.62 -16.25
C ARG A 350 9.16 -11.13 -14.87
N GLN A 351 8.25 -11.15 -13.90
CA GLN A 351 8.46 -10.60 -12.56
C GLN A 351 7.70 -11.43 -11.52
N LEU A 352 8.03 -12.71 -11.42
CA LEU A 352 7.32 -13.69 -10.58
C LEU A 352 7.14 -13.21 -9.12
N GLY A 353 8.14 -12.54 -8.57
CA GLY A 353 8.03 -11.95 -7.23
C GLY A 353 6.90 -10.92 -7.11
N ALA A 354 6.76 -10.03 -8.10
CA ALA A 354 5.72 -9.00 -8.12
C ALA A 354 4.33 -9.62 -8.36
N PHE A 355 4.26 -10.66 -9.21
CA PHE A 355 3.06 -11.46 -9.40
C PHE A 355 2.56 -12.06 -8.08
N PHE A 356 3.44 -12.71 -7.30
CA PHE A 356 3.04 -13.26 -6.00
C PHE A 356 2.65 -12.17 -5.00
N PHE A 357 3.42 -11.08 -4.91
CA PHE A 357 3.11 -10.00 -3.98
C PHE A 357 1.73 -9.37 -4.23
N LEU A 358 1.46 -8.95 -5.47
CA LEU A 358 0.18 -8.34 -5.85
C LEU A 358 -0.95 -9.37 -5.82
N GLY A 359 -0.70 -10.59 -6.30
CA GLY A 359 -1.66 -11.69 -6.30
C GLY A 359 -2.10 -12.09 -4.89
N MET A 360 -1.22 -12.03 -3.89
CA MET A 360 -1.58 -12.27 -2.49
C MET A 360 -2.47 -11.16 -1.91
N ILE A 361 -2.25 -9.90 -2.31
CA ILE A 361 -3.13 -8.79 -1.91
C ILE A 361 -4.53 -9.04 -2.49
N VAL A 362 -4.63 -9.29 -3.80
CA VAL A 362 -5.89 -9.58 -4.49
C VAL A 362 -6.58 -10.80 -3.89
N ALA A 363 -5.85 -11.90 -3.65
CA ALA A 363 -6.41 -13.12 -3.10
C ALA A 363 -6.94 -12.93 -1.67
N ALA A 364 -6.18 -12.24 -0.80
CA ALA A 364 -6.63 -11.96 0.56
C ALA A 364 -7.89 -11.08 0.57
N ASP A 365 -7.94 -10.07 -0.29
CA ASP A 365 -9.07 -9.15 -0.45
C ASP A 365 -10.33 -9.86 -0.97
N ILE A 366 -10.18 -10.73 -1.98
CA ILE A 366 -11.27 -11.55 -2.51
C ILE A 366 -11.76 -12.54 -1.46
N VAL A 367 -10.87 -13.24 -0.75
CA VAL A 367 -11.27 -14.18 0.30
C VAL A 367 -12.01 -13.46 1.41
N TYR A 368 -11.53 -12.30 1.84
CA TYR A 368 -12.22 -11.48 2.84
C TYR A 368 -13.63 -11.09 2.36
N SER A 369 -13.73 -10.52 1.17
CA SER A 369 -15.00 -10.04 0.60
C SER A 369 -15.98 -11.19 0.36
N MET A 370 -15.54 -12.30 -0.24
CA MET A 370 -16.42 -13.45 -0.51
C MET A 370 -16.98 -14.09 0.77
N ASN A 371 -16.30 -13.95 1.90
CA ASN A 371 -16.73 -14.51 3.19
C ASN A 371 -17.46 -13.49 4.09
N PHE A 372 -17.66 -12.24 3.62
CA PHE A 372 -18.41 -11.20 4.34
C PHE A 372 -19.84 -11.08 3.81
N ASN A 373 -20.84 -11.25 4.68
CA ASN A 373 -22.27 -11.27 4.35
C ASN A 373 -22.93 -9.94 4.69
N ASP A 374 -22.57 -8.89 3.94
CA ASP A 374 -23.15 -7.55 4.04
C ASP A 374 -23.58 -7.03 2.66
N GLY A 375 -24.61 -6.17 2.63
CA GLY A 375 -25.23 -5.66 1.41
C GLY A 375 -24.39 -4.62 0.65
N ASP A 376 -23.39 -4.02 1.29
CA ASP A 376 -22.53 -2.97 0.71
C ASP A 376 -21.05 -3.41 0.65
N ILE A 377 -20.81 -4.50 -0.09
CA ILE A 377 -19.52 -5.17 -0.14
C ILE A 377 -18.54 -4.58 -1.17
N ASN A 378 -19.02 -3.75 -2.10
CA ASN A 378 -18.24 -3.36 -3.28
C ASN A 378 -16.97 -2.56 -2.93
N ARG A 379 -17.05 -1.67 -1.93
CA ARG A 379 -15.91 -0.91 -1.39
C ARG A 379 -14.79 -1.77 -0.77
N TYR A 380 -15.07 -3.03 -0.45
CA TYR A 380 -14.04 -3.93 0.07
C TYR A 380 -13.12 -4.48 -1.02
N TYR A 381 -13.43 -4.32 -2.32
CA TYR A 381 -12.54 -4.72 -3.43
C TYR A 381 -11.49 -3.65 -3.82
N LEU A 382 -11.46 -2.50 -3.12
CA LEU A 382 -10.56 -1.40 -3.46
C LEU A 382 -9.06 -1.77 -3.39
N PRO A 383 -8.57 -2.57 -2.42
CA PRO A 383 -7.18 -3.04 -2.44
C PRO A 383 -6.86 -3.89 -3.66
N ALA A 384 -7.78 -4.77 -4.09
CA ALA A 384 -7.63 -5.54 -5.32
C ALA A 384 -7.52 -4.63 -6.54
N LEU A 385 -8.32 -3.55 -6.64
CA LEU A 385 -8.26 -2.59 -7.75
C LEU A 385 -6.93 -1.82 -7.84
N VAL A 386 -6.27 -1.56 -6.72
CA VAL A 386 -4.91 -0.97 -6.72
C VAL A 386 -3.87 -1.98 -7.22
N ALA A 387 -4.05 -3.26 -6.92
CA ALA A 387 -3.09 -4.31 -7.20
C ALA A 387 -3.23 -4.94 -8.60
N SER A 388 -4.43 -4.89 -9.19
CA SER A 388 -4.75 -5.37 -10.53
C SER A 388 -4.40 -4.38 -11.62
#